data_AF-A0A9W8WVN1-F1
#
_entry.id   AF-A0A9W8WVN1-F1
#
_cell.length_a   1.000
_cell.length_b   1.000
_cell.length_c   1.000
_cell.angle_alpha   90.00
_cell.angle_beta   90.00
_cell.angle_gamma   90.00
#
_symmetry.space_group_name_H-M   'P 1'
#
loop_
_entity.id
_entity.type
_entity.pdbx_description
1 polymer ?
#
loop_
_entity_poly.entity_id
_entity_poly.type
_entity_poly.pdbx_seq_one_letter_code
_entity_poly.pdbx_strand_id
1 'polypeptide(L)'
;MFLEYAEKKDSSLLSFFRTKWLAPLNPSDIKGRPHKSPYPIAKQDSLSLLVFEAMGSFKNPTHFVLCESQLNSYKERLWSRKQLMATADYDEAVAGAVDGSMPSSVFLSSLRLTFGVYSYMNAPDIVDTMRTINTNIRLELSNAGSLTKQPQVNLVPLWDAFLTQHFTDVETSAETWLKARMPKAKTGVKDAIVKYQKLLRQLNQKQTGPGAATHAKTQKAKQTALEKELKAQTARRVQAEKDVVTLRGQRKNKTAAQKTAIDRQIRAAKKDLRAEIKKEGSAQRKMHELYAYSVQKIVLNLKEDQKILAGFERAISGLKLTRP
;
A
#
# COMPACT_ATOMS: atom_id res chain seq x y z
N MET A 1 -19.30 -6.81 3.44
CA MET A 1 -19.42 -5.96 2.23
C MET A 1 -20.66 -6.29 1.39
N PHE A 2 -20.73 -7.42 0.67
CA PHE A 2 -21.91 -7.71 -0.17
C PHE A 2 -23.20 -7.88 0.64
N LEU A 3 -23.17 -8.67 1.72
CA LEU A 3 -24.35 -8.88 2.58
C LEU A 3 -24.86 -7.57 3.18
N GLU A 4 -23.97 -6.76 3.74
CA GLU A 4 -24.29 -5.42 4.26
C GLU A 4 -24.88 -4.50 3.18
N TYR A 5 -24.36 -4.58 1.95
CA TYR A 5 -24.91 -3.83 0.81
C TYR A 5 -26.33 -4.30 0.46
N ALA A 6 -26.53 -5.62 0.36
CA ALA A 6 -27.81 -6.21 0.01
C ALA A 6 -28.87 -5.89 1.07
N GLU A 7 -28.55 -6.05 2.35
CA GLU A 7 -29.44 -5.69 3.47
C GLU A 7 -29.80 -4.20 3.49
N LYS A 8 -28.85 -3.32 3.14
CA LYS A 8 -29.11 -1.88 3.05
C LYS A 8 -30.02 -1.51 1.87
N LYS A 9 -29.92 -2.25 0.76
CA LYS A 9 -30.72 -2.01 -0.46
C LYS A 9 -32.11 -2.64 -0.37
N ASP A 10 -32.20 -3.78 0.29
CA ASP A 10 -33.43 -4.52 0.51
C ASP A 10 -33.40 -5.18 1.89
N SER A 11 -34.06 -4.53 2.85
CA SER A 11 -34.12 -5.01 4.23
C SER A 11 -34.93 -6.30 4.37
N SER A 12 -35.76 -6.67 3.39
CA SER A 12 -36.52 -7.93 3.42
C SER A 12 -35.60 -9.15 3.31
N LEU A 13 -34.43 -8.99 2.68
CA LEU A 13 -33.42 -10.03 2.55
C LEU A 13 -32.67 -10.32 3.86
N LEU A 14 -32.83 -9.49 4.90
CA LEU A 14 -32.19 -9.72 6.20
C LEU A 14 -32.57 -11.08 6.79
N SER A 15 -33.85 -11.45 6.71
CA SER A 15 -34.33 -12.76 7.17
C SER A 15 -33.71 -13.90 6.35
N PHE A 16 -33.63 -13.72 5.02
CA PHE A 16 -32.97 -14.68 4.14
C PHE A 16 -31.50 -14.89 4.52
N PHE A 17 -30.72 -13.81 4.67
CA PHE A 17 -29.29 -13.94 4.96
C PHE A 17 -29.02 -14.56 6.33
N ARG A 18 -29.88 -14.29 7.33
CA ARG A 18 -29.74 -14.90 8.66
C ARG A 18 -30.12 -16.38 8.71
N THR A 19 -31.10 -16.79 7.91
CA THR A 19 -31.72 -18.12 8.05
C THR A 19 -31.39 -19.11 6.94
N LYS A 20 -31.00 -18.63 5.74
CA LYS A 20 -30.78 -19.47 4.55
C LYS A 20 -29.35 -19.44 4.02
N TRP A 21 -28.64 -18.32 4.16
CA TRP A 21 -27.30 -18.14 3.58
C TRP A 21 -26.27 -19.17 4.06
N LEU A 22 -26.24 -19.41 5.38
CA LEU A 22 -25.35 -20.37 6.05
C LEU A 22 -26.02 -21.71 6.35
N ALA A 23 -27.31 -21.86 6.04
CA ALA A 23 -28.04 -23.06 6.39
C ALA A 23 -27.59 -24.25 5.53
N PRO A 24 -27.55 -25.46 6.13
CA PRO A 24 -27.34 -26.69 5.38
C PRO A 24 -28.33 -26.84 4.22
N LEU A 25 -27.81 -27.04 3.01
CA LEU A 25 -28.55 -27.36 1.80
C LEU A 25 -28.59 -28.88 1.61
N ASN A 26 -29.67 -29.37 1.00
CA ASN A 26 -29.78 -30.79 0.67
C ASN A 26 -28.82 -31.14 -0.48
N PRO A 27 -27.94 -32.15 -0.35
CA PRO A 27 -27.02 -32.56 -1.40
C PRO A 27 -27.69 -32.88 -2.75
N SER A 28 -28.93 -33.40 -2.75
CA SER A 28 -29.67 -33.65 -3.99
C SER A 28 -29.99 -32.35 -4.73
N ASP A 29 -30.35 -31.30 -3.99
CA ASP A 29 -30.73 -30.00 -4.56
C ASP A 29 -29.50 -29.30 -5.13
N ILE A 30 -28.35 -29.41 -4.45
CA ILE A 30 -27.07 -28.88 -4.95
C ILE A 30 -26.62 -29.63 -6.22
N LYS A 31 -26.76 -30.96 -6.25
CA LYS A 31 -26.44 -31.77 -7.43
C LYS A 31 -27.42 -31.54 -8.57
N GLY A 32 -28.69 -31.26 -8.28
CA GLY A 32 -29.76 -31.01 -9.23
C GLY A 32 -29.90 -29.55 -9.67
N ARG A 33 -29.07 -28.63 -9.14
CA ARG A 33 -29.24 -27.20 -9.39
C ARG A 33 -29.17 -26.85 -10.89
N PRO A 34 -29.97 -25.88 -11.36
CA PRO A 34 -30.10 -25.56 -12.79
C PRO A 34 -28.80 -25.14 -13.45
N HIS A 35 -28.00 -24.34 -12.76
CA HIS A 35 -26.73 -23.83 -13.29
C HIS A 35 -25.56 -24.39 -12.49
N LYS A 36 -24.62 -25.05 -13.16
CA LYS A 36 -23.42 -25.64 -12.54
C LYS A 36 -22.17 -24.99 -13.09
N SER A 37 -21.28 -24.60 -12.20
CA SER A 37 -19.99 -24.07 -12.62
C SER A 37 -19.06 -25.18 -13.12
N PRO A 38 -18.14 -24.91 -14.07
CA PRO A 38 -17.19 -25.90 -14.58
C PRO A 38 -16.07 -26.28 -13.60
N TYR A 39 -15.90 -25.60 -12.47
CA TYR A 39 -14.84 -25.93 -11.51
C TYR A 39 -15.23 -27.05 -10.54
N PRO A 40 -14.27 -27.87 -10.09
CA PRO A 40 -14.53 -28.92 -9.11
C PRO A 40 -14.80 -28.28 -7.74
N ILE A 41 -15.90 -28.71 -7.14
CA ILE A 41 -16.35 -28.21 -5.85
C ILE A 41 -16.00 -29.22 -4.76
N ALA A 42 -15.41 -28.75 -3.66
CA ALA A 42 -14.86 -29.62 -2.61
C ALA A 42 -15.87 -29.93 -1.50
N LYS A 43 -16.58 -28.92 -0.98
CA LYS A 43 -17.57 -29.10 0.09
C LYS A 43 -18.73 -28.11 -0.05
N GLN A 44 -19.94 -28.64 -0.24
CA GLN A 44 -21.17 -27.85 -0.42
C GLN A 44 -22.15 -28.21 0.69
N ASP A 45 -22.09 -27.50 1.80
CA ASP A 45 -23.16 -27.57 2.78
C ASP A 45 -24.06 -26.34 2.73
N SER A 46 -23.68 -25.22 2.10
CA SER A 46 -24.49 -24.00 2.13
C SER A 46 -24.33 -23.15 0.88
N LEU A 47 -25.30 -22.24 0.64
CA LEU A 47 -25.21 -21.26 -0.45
C LEU A 47 -23.96 -20.37 -0.29
N SER A 48 -23.63 -20.00 0.95
CA SER A 48 -22.41 -19.25 1.25
C SER A 48 -21.14 -19.97 0.79
N LEU A 49 -21.04 -21.29 1.01
CA LEU A 49 -19.87 -22.05 0.58
C LEU A 49 -19.82 -22.21 -0.93
N LEU A 50 -20.95 -22.38 -1.61
CA LEU A 50 -21.01 -22.39 -3.09
C LEU A 50 -20.44 -21.08 -3.67
N VAL A 51 -20.90 -19.94 -3.15
CA VAL A 51 -20.42 -18.62 -3.58
C VAL A 51 -18.95 -18.41 -3.18
N PHE A 52 -18.54 -18.91 -2.02
CA PHE A 52 -17.15 -18.79 -1.56
C PHE A 52 -16.17 -19.66 -2.37
N GLU A 53 -16.60 -20.85 -2.77
CA GLU A 53 -15.83 -21.68 -3.69
C GLU A 53 -15.76 -21.06 -5.10
N ALA A 54 -16.82 -20.39 -5.56
CA ALA A 54 -16.82 -19.62 -6.81
C ALA A 54 -15.77 -18.49 -6.82
N MET A 55 -15.42 -17.95 -5.64
CA MET A 55 -14.32 -16.99 -5.48
C MET A 55 -12.92 -17.62 -5.56
N GLY A 56 -12.80 -18.96 -5.64
CA GLY A 56 -11.55 -19.69 -5.86
C GLY A 56 -10.87 -20.27 -4.60
N SER A 57 -11.58 -20.40 -3.48
CA SER A 57 -10.96 -20.49 -2.14
C SER A 57 -10.47 -21.88 -1.64
N PHE A 58 -10.29 -22.92 -2.45
CA PHE A 58 -9.69 -24.18 -1.94
C PHE A 58 -8.66 -24.88 -2.82
N LYS A 59 -8.66 -24.68 -4.15
CA LYS A 59 -7.75 -25.41 -5.07
C LYS A 59 -7.15 -24.58 -6.20
N ASN A 60 -7.36 -23.26 -6.24
CA ASN A 60 -6.94 -22.43 -7.36
C ASN A 60 -5.89 -21.37 -6.97
N PRO A 61 -4.66 -21.77 -6.57
CA PRO A 61 -3.56 -20.82 -6.36
C PRO A 61 -3.08 -20.13 -7.65
N THR A 62 -3.59 -20.56 -8.82
CA THR A 62 -3.21 -20.05 -10.15
C THR A 62 -3.79 -18.66 -10.47
N HIS A 63 -4.89 -18.27 -9.83
CA HIS A 63 -5.60 -17.01 -10.16
C HIS A 63 -5.17 -15.80 -9.34
N PHE A 64 -4.48 -16.03 -8.22
CA PHE A 64 -3.89 -14.98 -7.41
C PHE A 64 -2.40 -15.24 -7.30
N VAL A 65 -1.65 -14.81 -8.31
CA VAL A 65 -0.18 -14.82 -8.29
C VAL A 65 0.29 -14.14 -7.00
N LEU A 66 1.22 -14.78 -6.30
CA LEU A 66 1.90 -14.20 -5.15
C LEU A 66 2.72 -12.99 -5.62
N CYS A 67 2.11 -11.81 -5.64
CA CYS A 67 2.85 -10.57 -5.82
C CYS A 67 3.82 -10.34 -4.66
N GLU A 68 4.80 -9.46 -4.87
CA GLU A 68 5.64 -8.96 -3.78
C GLU A 68 4.78 -8.51 -2.60
N SER A 69 5.22 -8.83 -1.37
CA SER A 69 4.44 -8.62 -0.14
C SER A 69 3.94 -7.18 0.03
N GLN A 70 4.70 -6.19 -0.46
CA GLN A 70 4.33 -4.79 -0.46
C GLN A 70 3.16 -4.48 -1.41
N LEU A 71 3.22 -4.95 -2.66
CA LEU A 71 2.14 -4.75 -3.63
C LEU A 71 0.86 -5.43 -3.15
N ASN A 72 0.97 -6.66 -2.61
CA ASN A 72 -0.17 -7.36 -2.01
C ASN A 72 -0.78 -6.61 -0.82
N SER A 73 0.04 -5.99 0.04
CA SER A 73 -0.47 -5.15 1.12
C SER A 73 -1.20 -3.91 0.61
N TYR A 74 -0.71 -3.27 -0.46
CA TYR A 74 -1.40 -2.12 -1.05
C TYR A 74 -2.69 -2.53 -1.76
N LYS A 75 -2.70 -3.70 -2.42
CA LYS A 75 -3.88 -4.30 -3.03
C LYS A 75 -4.97 -4.56 -1.99
N GLU A 76 -4.64 -5.20 -0.87
CA GLU A 76 -5.60 -5.44 0.22
C GLU A 76 -6.17 -4.15 0.78
N ARG A 77 -5.31 -3.14 1.01
CA ARG A 77 -5.73 -1.84 1.52
C ARG A 77 -6.65 -1.13 0.54
N LEU A 78 -6.28 -1.11 -0.74
CA LEU A 78 -7.09 -0.51 -1.80
C LEU A 78 -8.46 -1.18 -1.88
N TRP A 79 -8.49 -2.51 -1.98
CA TRP A 79 -9.70 -3.31 -2.08
C TRP A 79 -10.61 -3.15 -0.86
N SER A 80 -10.01 -3.03 0.32
CA SER A 80 -10.73 -2.80 1.58
C SER A 80 -11.08 -1.33 1.84
N ARG A 81 -10.77 -0.41 0.90
CA ARG A 81 -10.95 1.05 1.05
C ARG A 81 -10.26 1.62 2.30
N LYS A 82 -9.16 1.00 2.73
CA LYS A 82 -8.30 1.48 3.81
C LYS A 82 -7.27 2.46 3.27
N GLN A 83 -6.69 3.29 4.15
CA GLN A 83 -5.58 4.17 3.77
C GLN A 83 -4.41 3.33 3.22
N LEU A 84 -3.98 3.65 2.00
CA LEU A 84 -2.89 2.96 1.28
C LEU A 84 -1.58 2.99 2.08
N MET A 85 -1.27 4.17 2.61
CA MET A 85 -0.31 4.39 3.68
C MET A 85 -0.97 5.26 4.76
N ALA A 86 -0.63 5.03 6.03
CA ALA A 86 -1.14 5.88 7.10
C ALA A 86 -0.70 7.33 6.85
N THR A 87 -1.63 8.26 7.05
CA THR A 87 -1.40 9.70 6.82
C THR A 87 -0.14 10.21 7.51
N ALA A 88 0.01 9.92 8.80
CA ALA A 88 1.17 10.35 9.59
C ALA A 88 2.48 9.77 9.05
N ASP A 89 2.49 8.49 8.64
CA ASP A 89 3.68 7.86 8.08
C ASP A 89 4.09 8.50 6.75
N TYR A 90 3.13 8.81 5.88
CA TYR A 90 3.40 9.47 4.59
C TYR A 90 3.94 10.88 4.82
N ASP A 91 3.29 11.64 5.69
CA ASP A 91 3.69 13.01 6.03
C ASP A 91 5.09 13.07 6.64
N GLU A 92 5.39 12.13 7.52
CA GLU A 92 6.71 11.93 8.09
C GLU A 92 7.75 11.57 7.01
N ALA A 93 7.39 10.71 6.04
CA ALA A 93 8.24 10.35 4.91
C ALA A 93 8.56 11.55 4.01
N VAL A 94 7.56 12.39 3.72
CA VAL A 94 7.75 13.65 2.97
C VAL A 94 8.65 14.61 3.73
N ALA A 95 8.39 14.84 5.03
CA ALA A 95 9.20 15.73 5.84
C ALA A 95 10.67 15.26 5.87
N GLY A 96 10.88 13.96 6.07
CA GLY A 96 12.23 13.40 6.09
C GLY A 96 12.95 13.43 4.74
N ALA A 97 12.21 13.32 3.62
CA ALA A 97 12.82 13.50 2.31
C ALA A 97 13.27 14.94 2.05
N VAL A 98 12.43 15.90 2.45
CA VAL A 98 12.67 17.34 2.30
C VAL A 98 13.83 17.82 3.17
N ASP A 99 13.93 17.33 4.41
CA ASP A 99 15.04 17.65 5.31
C ASP A 99 16.29 16.77 5.09
N GLY A 100 16.19 15.73 4.26
CA GLY A 100 17.27 14.80 3.94
C GLY A 100 17.53 13.69 4.96
N SER A 101 16.73 13.59 6.01
CA SER A 101 16.79 12.50 6.99
C SER A 101 16.32 11.15 6.42
N MET A 102 15.56 11.16 5.33
CA MET A 102 15.11 9.96 4.62
C MET A 102 15.26 10.12 3.10
N PRO A 103 15.39 9.03 2.34
CA PRO A 103 15.37 9.11 0.88
C PRO A 103 13.96 9.38 0.36
N SER A 104 13.84 10.16 -0.74
CA SER A 104 12.55 10.46 -1.39
C SER A 104 11.83 9.20 -1.87
N SER A 105 12.57 8.13 -2.15
CA SER A 105 12.03 6.82 -2.52
C SER A 105 11.04 6.26 -1.50
N VAL A 106 11.10 6.65 -0.22
CA VAL A 106 10.15 6.17 0.80
C VAL A 106 8.72 6.64 0.49
N PHE A 107 8.51 7.96 0.31
CA PHE A 107 7.18 8.47 0.01
C PHE A 107 6.81 8.25 -1.46
N LEU A 108 7.76 8.37 -2.40
CA LEU A 108 7.51 8.12 -3.82
C LEU A 108 7.11 6.67 -4.09
N SER A 109 7.67 5.69 -3.36
CA SER A 109 7.26 4.29 -3.50
C SER A 109 5.81 4.08 -3.09
N SER A 110 5.30 4.80 -2.10
CA SER A 110 3.89 4.68 -1.70
C SER A 110 2.94 5.13 -2.81
N LEU A 111 3.29 6.23 -3.52
CA LEU A 111 2.56 6.70 -4.69
C LEU A 111 2.68 5.67 -5.81
N ARG A 112 3.91 5.27 -6.16
CA ARG A 112 4.19 4.29 -7.22
C ARG A 112 3.47 2.97 -6.99
N LEU A 113 3.45 2.43 -5.78
CA LEU A 113 2.75 1.19 -5.44
C LEU A 113 1.24 1.32 -5.63
N THR A 114 0.67 2.49 -5.32
CA THR A 114 -0.75 2.77 -5.58
C THR A 114 -1.05 2.64 -7.08
N PHE A 115 -0.29 3.33 -7.94
CA PHE A 115 -0.42 3.17 -9.40
C PHE A 115 -0.12 1.75 -9.87
N GLY A 116 0.86 1.08 -9.25
CA GLY A 116 1.22 -0.30 -9.53
C GLY A 116 0.07 -1.28 -9.27
N VAL A 117 -0.76 -1.05 -8.24
CA VAL A 117 -1.96 -1.87 -8.02
C VAL A 117 -2.93 -1.71 -9.18
N TYR A 118 -3.19 -0.50 -9.67
CA TYR A 118 -4.08 -0.30 -10.83
C TYR A 118 -3.54 -0.98 -12.09
N SER A 119 -2.23 -0.83 -12.35
CA SER A 119 -1.58 -1.50 -13.47
C SER A 119 -1.71 -3.03 -13.38
N TYR A 120 -1.55 -3.59 -12.19
CA TYR A 120 -1.72 -5.02 -11.94
C TYR A 120 -3.17 -5.47 -12.11
N MET A 121 -4.13 -4.75 -11.52
CA MET A 121 -5.56 -5.10 -11.58
C MET A 121 -6.14 -4.95 -12.99
N ASN A 122 -5.51 -4.15 -13.85
CA ASN A 122 -5.87 -3.98 -15.26
C ASN A 122 -5.05 -4.88 -16.21
N ALA A 123 -4.14 -5.71 -15.70
CA ALA A 123 -3.43 -6.66 -16.55
C ALA A 123 -4.44 -7.64 -17.18
N PRO A 124 -4.35 -7.95 -18.49
CA PRO A 124 -5.38 -8.73 -19.19
C PRO A 124 -5.71 -10.07 -18.53
N ASP A 125 -4.68 -10.80 -18.09
CA ASP A 125 -4.80 -12.07 -17.38
C ASP A 125 -5.55 -11.94 -16.04
N ILE A 126 -5.29 -10.85 -15.31
CA ILE A 126 -5.99 -10.54 -14.06
C ILE A 126 -7.46 -10.15 -14.33
N VAL A 127 -7.71 -9.34 -15.36
CA VAL A 127 -9.06 -8.94 -15.77
C VAL A 127 -9.89 -10.16 -16.18
N ASP A 128 -9.35 -11.04 -17.03
CA ASP A 128 -10.05 -12.24 -17.49
C ASP A 128 -10.31 -13.22 -16.33
N THR A 129 -9.37 -13.31 -15.39
CA THR A 129 -9.55 -14.05 -14.14
C THR A 129 -10.69 -13.45 -13.31
N MET A 130 -10.74 -12.13 -13.13
CA MET A 130 -11.83 -11.47 -12.39
C MET A 130 -13.19 -11.66 -13.06
N ARG A 131 -13.25 -11.58 -14.40
CA ARG A 131 -14.48 -11.87 -15.17
C ARG A 131 -14.95 -13.29 -14.95
N THR A 132 -14.04 -14.26 -15.03
CA THR A 132 -14.35 -15.67 -14.79
C THR A 132 -14.91 -15.89 -13.37
N ILE A 133 -14.26 -15.30 -12.35
CA ILE A 133 -14.74 -15.34 -10.96
C ILE A 133 -16.12 -14.71 -10.85
N ASN A 134 -16.33 -13.54 -11.45
CA ASN A 134 -17.62 -12.84 -11.43
C ASN A 134 -18.72 -13.69 -12.08
N THR A 135 -18.47 -14.29 -13.25
CA THR A 135 -19.40 -15.21 -13.92
C THR A 135 -19.76 -16.40 -13.02
N ASN A 136 -18.77 -16.99 -12.36
CA ASN A 136 -18.99 -18.11 -11.45
C ASN A 136 -19.83 -17.72 -10.22
N ILE A 137 -19.59 -16.55 -9.64
CA ILE A 137 -20.38 -16.04 -8.52
C ILE A 137 -21.82 -15.78 -8.97
N ARG A 138 -22.01 -15.10 -10.10
CA ARG A 138 -23.35 -14.84 -10.67
C ARG A 138 -24.12 -16.13 -10.89
N LEU A 139 -23.43 -17.17 -11.37
CA LEU A 139 -24.02 -18.49 -11.58
C LEU A 139 -24.48 -19.12 -10.26
N GLU A 140 -23.68 -19.11 -9.21
CA GLU A 140 -24.11 -19.69 -7.93
C GLU A 140 -25.17 -18.83 -7.21
N LEU A 141 -25.14 -17.51 -7.39
CA LEU A 141 -26.16 -16.60 -6.88
C LEU A 141 -27.50 -16.73 -7.60
N SER A 142 -27.53 -17.09 -8.89
CA SER A 142 -28.78 -17.33 -9.61
C SER A 142 -29.51 -18.59 -9.12
N ASN A 143 -28.78 -19.52 -8.49
CA ASN A 143 -29.35 -20.72 -7.86
C ASN A 143 -29.97 -20.43 -6.48
N ALA A 144 -29.88 -19.21 -5.93
CA ALA A 144 -30.31 -18.91 -4.55
C ALA A 144 -31.79 -19.28 -4.30
N GLY A 145 -32.70 -18.87 -5.19
CA GLY A 145 -34.13 -19.14 -5.02
C GLY A 145 -34.50 -20.61 -5.12
N SER A 146 -33.87 -21.37 -6.03
CA SER A 146 -34.13 -22.80 -6.18
C SER A 146 -33.56 -23.61 -5.01
N LEU A 147 -32.32 -23.34 -4.61
CA LEU A 147 -31.65 -24.05 -3.50
C LEU A 147 -32.31 -23.80 -2.15
N THR A 148 -32.90 -22.63 -1.94
CA THR A 148 -33.52 -22.26 -0.65
C THR A 148 -35.03 -22.42 -0.62
N LYS A 149 -35.64 -22.89 -1.73
CA LYS A 149 -37.09 -23.03 -1.94
C LYS A 149 -37.83 -21.69 -1.78
N GLN A 150 -37.21 -20.62 -2.27
CA GLN A 150 -37.73 -19.24 -2.26
C GLN A 150 -37.58 -18.64 -3.66
N PRO A 151 -38.46 -18.99 -4.62
CA PRO A 151 -38.29 -18.65 -6.03
C PRO A 151 -38.22 -17.14 -6.31
N GLN A 152 -38.75 -16.32 -5.41
CA GLN A 152 -38.67 -14.85 -5.46
C GLN A 152 -37.27 -14.29 -5.15
N VAL A 153 -36.36 -15.08 -4.57
CA VAL A 153 -35.02 -14.62 -4.20
C VAL A 153 -34.10 -14.66 -5.42
N ASN A 154 -33.78 -13.48 -5.94
CA ASN A 154 -32.79 -13.29 -7.00
C ASN A 154 -31.68 -12.34 -6.53
N LEU A 155 -30.49 -12.91 -6.28
CA LEU A 155 -29.35 -12.15 -5.76
C LEU A 155 -28.45 -11.55 -6.85
N VAL A 156 -28.63 -11.92 -8.12
CA VAL A 156 -27.75 -11.49 -9.22
C VAL A 156 -27.82 -9.97 -9.47
N PRO A 157 -29.00 -9.33 -9.58
CA PRO A 157 -29.06 -7.87 -9.77
C PRO A 157 -28.40 -7.08 -8.63
N LEU A 158 -28.54 -7.56 -7.39
CA LEU A 158 -27.91 -6.95 -6.23
C LEU A 158 -26.39 -7.11 -6.26
N TRP A 159 -25.89 -8.26 -6.72
CA TRP A 159 -24.47 -8.51 -6.91
C TRP A 159 -23.85 -7.59 -7.98
N ASP A 160 -24.51 -7.45 -9.13
CA ASP A 160 -24.05 -6.58 -10.22
C ASP A 160 -23.99 -5.11 -9.78
N ALA A 161 -25.02 -4.66 -9.06
CA ALA A 161 -25.06 -3.31 -8.48
C ALA A 161 -23.98 -3.14 -7.39
N PHE A 162 -23.77 -4.15 -6.54
CA PHE A 162 -22.71 -4.15 -5.53
C PHE A 162 -21.32 -4.04 -6.15
N LEU A 163 -20.99 -4.87 -7.14
CA LEU A 163 -19.68 -4.85 -7.78
C LEU A 163 -19.41 -3.50 -8.45
N THR A 164 -20.40 -2.97 -9.17
CA THR A 164 -20.30 -1.65 -9.82
C THR A 164 -20.01 -0.55 -8.80
N GLN A 165 -20.75 -0.54 -7.68
CA GLN A 165 -20.54 0.41 -6.59
C GLN A 165 -19.16 0.20 -5.94
N HIS A 166 -18.78 -1.05 -5.65
CA HIS A 166 -17.56 -1.38 -4.95
C HIS A 166 -16.32 -0.91 -5.71
N PHE A 167 -16.26 -1.17 -7.02
CA PHE A 167 -15.17 -0.69 -7.85
C PHE A 167 -15.12 0.85 -7.91
N THR A 168 -16.27 1.51 -7.97
CA THR A 168 -16.37 2.98 -7.95
C THR A 168 -15.89 3.57 -6.63
N ASP A 169 -16.25 2.94 -5.50
CA ASP A 169 -15.80 3.35 -4.17
C ASP A 169 -14.29 3.16 -4.00
N VAL A 170 -13.75 2.05 -4.50
CA VAL A 170 -12.30 1.77 -4.48
C VAL A 170 -11.54 2.84 -5.27
N GLU A 171 -12.00 3.16 -6.47
CA GLU A 171 -11.43 4.24 -7.29
C GLU A 171 -11.46 5.58 -6.57
N THR A 172 -12.64 5.94 -6.05
CA THR A 172 -12.85 7.21 -5.34
C THR A 172 -11.98 7.31 -4.10
N SER A 173 -11.83 6.22 -3.35
CA SER A 173 -11.00 6.16 -2.14
C SER A 173 -9.52 6.41 -2.45
N ALA A 174 -8.97 5.75 -3.46
CA ALA A 174 -7.59 5.96 -3.89
C ALA A 174 -7.36 7.35 -4.47
N GLU A 175 -8.26 7.83 -5.33
CA GLU A 175 -8.20 9.17 -5.89
C GLU A 175 -8.21 10.24 -4.78
N THR A 176 -9.10 10.10 -3.81
CA THR A 176 -9.19 10.98 -2.64
C THR A 176 -7.89 10.97 -1.84
N TRP A 177 -7.35 9.78 -1.57
CA TRP A 177 -6.09 9.66 -0.83
C TRP A 177 -4.93 10.32 -1.59
N LEU A 178 -4.79 10.08 -2.90
CA LEU A 178 -3.74 10.67 -3.74
C LEU A 178 -3.87 12.20 -3.82
N LYS A 179 -5.07 12.72 -4.09
CA LYS A 179 -5.35 14.17 -4.12
C LYS A 179 -5.08 14.85 -2.79
N ALA A 180 -5.31 14.17 -1.66
CA ALA A 180 -5.02 14.71 -0.33
C ALA A 180 -3.53 14.69 0.04
N ARG A 181 -2.70 13.86 -0.59
CA ARG A 181 -1.27 13.70 -0.27
C ARG A 181 -0.33 14.41 -1.23
N MET A 182 -0.72 14.53 -2.49
CA MET A 182 0.09 15.17 -3.53
C MET A 182 0.47 16.63 -3.20
N PRO A 183 -0.44 17.51 -2.73
CA PRO A 183 -0.11 18.90 -2.49
C PRO A 183 0.99 19.08 -1.44
N LYS A 184 0.94 18.31 -0.34
CA LYS A 184 1.93 18.39 0.72
C LYS A 184 3.33 17.99 0.24
N ALA A 185 3.43 16.90 -0.54
CA ALA A 185 4.71 16.49 -1.13
C ALA A 185 5.24 17.54 -2.11
N LYS A 186 4.39 18.06 -3.00
CA LYS A 186 4.77 19.10 -3.97
C LYS A 186 5.26 20.38 -3.30
N THR A 187 4.52 20.89 -2.32
CA THR A 187 4.91 22.09 -1.57
C THR A 187 6.22 21.86 -0.82
N GLY A 188 6.33 20.75 -0.08
CA GLY A 188 7.57 20.42 0.64
C GLY A 188 8.80 20.34 -0.27
N VAL A 189 8.69 19.64 -1.40
CA VAL A 189 9.80 19.54 -2.39
C VAL A 189 10.12 20.90 -2.99
N LYS A 190 9.12 21.70 -3.36
CA LYS A 190 9.31 23.07 -3.89
C LYS A 190 10.04 23.96 -2.90
N ASP A 191 9.62 23.97 -1.64
CA ASP A 191 10.23 24.77 -0.57
C ASP A 191 11.66 24.32 -0.29
N ALA A 192 11.91 23.01 -0.33
CA ALA A 192 13.25 22.44 -0.24
C ALA A 192 14.17 22.94 -1.36
N ILE A 193 13.68 22.94 -2.61
CA ILE A 193 14.43 23.46 -3.77
C ILE A 193 14.82 24.92 -3.53
N VAL A 194 13.89 25.77 -3.10
CA VAL A 194 14.15 27.20 -2.82
C VAL A 194 15.20 27.35 -1.71
N LYS A 195 15.04 26.61 -0.59
CA LYS A 195 15.99 26.58 0.52
C LYS A 195 17.40 26.23 0.03
N TYR A 196 17.54 25.12 -0.71
CA TYR A 196 18.84 24.63 -1.16
C TYR A 196 19.47 25.49 -2.26
N GLN A 197 18.67 26.13 -3.11
CA GLN A 197 19.16 27.13 -4.05
C GLN A 197 19.75 28.36 -3.33
N LYS A 198 19.10 28.82 -2.25
CA LYS A 198 19.64 29.91 -1.42
C LYS A 198 20.97 29.50 -0.77
N LEU A 199 21.04 28.29 -0.20
CA LEU A 199 22.27 27.76 0.39
C LEU A 199 23.39 27.63 -0.66
N LEU A 200 23.08 27.13 -1.86
CA LEU A 200 24.04 27.00 -2.95
C LEU A 200 24.69 28.35 -3.32
N ARG A 201 23.89 29.41 -3.44
CA ARG A 201 24.40 30.77 -3.72
C ARG A 201 25.34 31.24 -2.61
N GLN A 202 24.96 31.04 -1.35
CA GLN A 202 25.78 31.41 -0.20
C GLN A 202 27.10 30.64 -0.14
N LEU A 203 27.07 29.34 -0.43
CA LEU A 203 28.28 28.51 -0.46
C LEU A 203 29.20 28.93 -1.59
N ASN A 204 28.68 29.17 -2.81
CA ASN A 204 29.48 29.65 -3.92
C ASN A 204 30.20 30.96 -3.56
N GLN A 205 29.48 31.94 -3.01
CA GLN A 205 30.09 33.21 -2.56
C GLN A 205 31.19 33.00 -1.51
N LYS A 206 30.97 32.11 -0.54
CA LYS A 206 31.96 31.80 0.49
C LYS A 206 33.16 31.02 -0.03
N GLN A 207 32.99 30.22 -1.08
CA GLN A 207 34.04 29.39 -1.66
C GLN A 207 34.91 30.14 -2.68
N THR A 208 34.39 31.18 -3.33
CA THR A 208 35.13 31.98 -4.33
C THR A 208 35.47 33.39 -3.88
N GLY A 209 34.90 33.88 -2.77
CA GLY A 209 35.10 35.25 -2.30
C GLY A 209 36.36 35.46 -1.43
N PRO A 210 36.59 36.69 -0.94
CA PRO A 210 37.76 37.04 -0.12
C PRO A 210 37.95 36.21 1.16
N GLY A 211 36.88 35.57 1.65
CA GLY A 211 36.89 34.69 2.83
C GLY A 211 37.11 33.20 2.53
N ALA A 212 37.46 32.83 1.29
CA ALA A 212 37.53 31.42 0.85
C ALA A 212 38.45 30.55 1.71
N ALA A 213 39.65 31.03 2.05
CA ALA A 213 40.60 30.30 2.89
C ALA A 213 40.04 30.02 4.30
N THR A 214 39.46 31.04 4.93
CA THR A 214 38.82 30.92 6.25
C THR A 214 37.61 29.98 6.21
N HIS A 215 36.81 30.07 5.15
CA HIS A 215 35.69 29.18 4.92
C HIS A 215 36.17 27.72 4.78
N ALA A 216 37.18 27.44 3.95
CA ALA A 216 37.74 26.11 3.76
C ALA A 216 38.25 25.49 5.07
N LYS A 217 38.97 26.27 5.90
CA LYS A 217 39.43 25.81 7.22
C LYS A 217 38.25 25.46 8.15
N THR A 218 37.25 26.34 8.21
CA THR A 218 36.04 26.12 9.03
C THR A 218 35.24 24.92 8.53
N GLN A 219 35.14 24.76 7.21
CA GLN A 219 34.44 23.67 6.54
C GLN A 219 35.10 22.33 6.86
N LYS A 220 36.43 22.22 6.78
CA LYS A 220 37.19 21.01 7.12
C LYS A 220 37.02 20.61 8.59
N ALA A 221 37.03 21.58 9.51
CA ALA A 221 36.77 21.31 10.93
C ALA A 221 35.35 20.78 11.16
N LYS A 222 34.35 21.39 10.54
CA LYS A 222 32.95 20.92 10.60
C LYS A 222 32.77 19.54 9.95
N GLN A 223 33.43 19.29 8.82
CA GLN A 223 33.42 17.99 8.16
C GLN A 223 33.92 16.90 9.10
N THR A 224 35.07 17.11 9.74
CA THR A 224 35.67 16.14 10.68
C THR A 224 34.72 15.82 11.85
N ALA A 225 34.05 16.84 12.40
CA ALA A 225 33.08 16.66 13.47
C ALA A 225 31.84 15.86 13.00
N LEU A 226 31.32 16.18 11.82
CA LEU A 226 30.17 15.50 11.23
C LEU A 226 30.48 14.07 10.79
N GLU A 227 31.70 13.78 10.33
CA GLU A 227 32.15 12.41 10.01
C GLU A 227 32.16 11.52 11.27
N LYS A 228 32.60 12.07 12.41
CA LYS A 228 32.53 11.38 13.70
C LYS A 228 31.07 11.12 14.11
N GLU A 229 30.19 12.12 13.96
CA GLU A 229 28.76 11.98 14.24
C GLU A 229 28.13 10.91 13.33
N LEU A 230 28.37 10.98 12.01
CA LEU A 230 27.84 10.03 11.03
C LEU A 230 28.29 8.60 11.32
N LYS A 231 29.57 8.39 11.65
CA LYS A 231 30.10 7.08 12.05
C LYS A 231 29.38 6.53 13.28
N ALA A 232 29.12 7.38 14.29
CA ALA A 232 28.39 6.98 15.48
C ALA A 232 26.92 6.62 15.16
N GLN A 233 26.23 7.40 14.33
CA GLN A 233 24.85 7.10 13.93
C GLN A 233 24.78 5.83 13.07
N THR A 234 25.74 5.63 12.17
CA THR A 234 25.83 4.40 11.34
C THR A 234 25.97 3.17 12.23
N ALA A 235 26.82 3.22 13.26
CA ALA A 235 26.98 2.11 14.20
C ALA A 235 25.67 1.81 14.95
N ARG A 236 24.93 2.84 15.36
CA ARG A 236 23.61 2.67 16.02
C ARG A 236 22.56 2.09 15.08
N ARG A 237 22.48 2.55 13.83
CA ARG A 237 21.59 1.98 12.81
C ARG A 237 21.90 0.50 12.59
N VAL A 238 23.17 0.15 12.40
CA VAL A 238 23.60 -1.24 12.19
C VAL A 238 23.23 -2.11 13.40
N GLN A 239 23.37 -1.61 14.62
CA GLN A 239 22.95 -2.35 15.81
C GLN A 239 21.42 -2.55 15.85
N ALA A 240 20.63 -1.49 15.63
CA ALA A 240 19.17 -1.60 15.59
C ALA A 240 18.69 -2.57 14.49
N GLU A 241 19.39 -2.63 13.35
CA GLU A 241 19.12 -3.59 12.28
C GLU A 241 19.40 -5.04 12.73
N LYS A 242 20.53 -5.28 13.40
CA LYS A 242 20.87 -6.58 14.00
C LYS A 242 19.83 -7.02 15.04
N ASP A 243 19.31 -6.10 15.84
CA ASP A 243 18.29 -6.40 16.85
C ASP A 243 17.00 -6.90 16.18
N VAL A 244 16.55 -6.26 15.09
CA VAL A 244 15.40 -6.71 14.29
C VAL A 244 15.63 -8.11 13.72
N VAL A 245 16.81 -8.38 13.17
CA VAL A 245 17.16 -9.70 12.60
C VAL A 245 17.18 -10.77 13.69
N THR A 246 17.78 -10.46 14.84
CA THR A 246 17.85 -11.36 16.00
C THR A 246 16.46 -11.75 16.50
N LEU A 247 15.57 -10.76 16.67
CA LEU A 247 14.18 -11.00 17.07
C LEU A 247 13.41 -11.86 16.05
N ARG A 248 13.63 -11.65 14.74
CA ARG A 248 13.05 -12.51 13.69
C ARG A 248 13.56 -13.95 13.78
N GLY A 249 14.84 -14.14 14.12
CA GLY A 249 15.42 -15.45 14.39
C GLY A 249 14.75 -16.16 15.57
N GLN A 250 14.56 -15.42 16.67
CA GLN A 250 13.91 -15.93 17.89
C GLN A 250 12.45 -16.35 17.69
N ARG A 251 11.79 -15.84 16.65
CA ARG A 251 10.40 -16.18 16.30
C ARG A 251 10.22 -17.64 15.84
N LYS A 252 11.28 -18.27 15.32
CA LYS A 252 11.22 -19.66 14.80
C LYS A 252 10.96 -20.65 15.95
N ASN A 253 10.18 -21.69 15.69
CA ASN A 253 9.86 -22.78 16.63
C ASN A 253 9.22 -22.34 17.97
N LYS A 254 8.57 -21.16 17.99
CA LYS A 254 7.84 -20.65 19.16
C LYS A 254 6.35 -20.95 19.09
N THR A 255 5.70 -20.98 20.25
CA THR A 255 4.23 -21.08 20.36
C THR A 255 3.53 -19.84 19.79
N ALA A 256 2.24 -19.91 19.50
CA ALA A 256 1.48 -18.77 18.96
C ALA A 256 1.51 -17.53 19.89
N ALA A 257 1.39 -17.75 21.20
CA ALA A 257 1.48 -16.69 22.19
C ALA A 257 2.88 -16.04 22.21
N GLN A 258 3.94 -16.85 22.20
CA GLN A 258 5.32 -16.36 22.13
C GLN A 258 5.60 -15.61 20.83
N LYS A 259 5.11 -16.10 19.68
CA LYS A 259 5.21 -15.40 18.38
C LYS A 259 4.56 -14.03 18.45
N THR A 260 3.38 -13.93 19.07
CA THR A 260 2.68 -12.65 19.24
C THR A 260 3.48 -11.66 20.08
N ALA A 261 4.11 -12.12 21.17
CA ALA A 261 4.97 -11.29 22.00
C ALA A 261 6.23 -10.82 21.24
N ILE A 262 6.90 -11.74 20.53
CA ILE A 262 8.06 -11.42 19.68
C ILE A 262 7.66 -10.46 18.55
N ASP A 263 6.50 -10.62 17.94
CA ASP A 263 6.01 -9.73 16.88
C ASP A 263 5.76 -8.30 17.41
N ARG A 264 5.40 -8.12 18.69
CA ARG A 264 5.37 -6.79 19.35
C ARG A 264 6.78 -6.21 19.50
N GLN A 265 7.75 -7.00 19.94
CA GLN A 265 9.15 -6.56 20.06
C GLN A 265 9.75 -6.21 18.69
N ILE A 266 9.50 -7.00 17.66
CA ILE A 266 9.92 -6.71 16.28
C ILE A 266 9.33 -5.38 15.81
N ARG A 267 8.06 -5.08 16.12
CA ARG A 267 7.45 -3.79 15.78
C ARG A 267 8.11 -2.61 16.49
N ALA A 268 8.43 -2.76 17.78
CA ALA A 268 9.17 -1.75 18.53
C ALA A 268 10.58 -1.53 17.96
N ALA A 269 11.35 -2.61 17.78
CA ALA A 269 12.70 -2.54 17.21
C ALA A 269 12.73 -1.96 15.78
N LYS A 270 11.69 -2.22 14.96
CA LYS A 270 11.55 -1.57 13.65
C LYS A 270 11.30 -0.06 13.75
N LYS A 271 10.57 0.39 14.76
CA LYS A 271 10.36 1.82 15.04
C LYS A 271 11.69 2.48 15.43
N ASP A 272 12.46 1.81 16.28
CA ASP A 272 13.78 2.30 16.70
C ASP A 272 14.77 2.34 15.53
N LEU A 273 14.82 1.29 14.70
CA LEU A 273 15.60 1.27 13.47
C LEU A 273 15.23 2.43 12.54
N ARG A 274 13.93 2.73 12.38
CA ARG A 274 13.48 3.89 11.57
C ARG A 274 13.98 5.21 12.15
N ALA A 275 14.00 5.35 13.47
CA ALA A 275 14.53 6.54 14.13
C ALA A 275 16.05 6.68 13.92
N GLU A 276 16.82 5.59 13.98
CA GLU A 276 18.26 5.62 13.74
C GLU A 276 18.60 5.90 12.27
N ILE A 277 17.85 5.33 11.31
CA ILE A 277 17.98 5.67 9.88
C ILE A 277 17.81 7.19 9.68
N LYS A 278 16.84 7.81 10.34
CA LYS A 278 16.61 9.26 10.26
C LYS A 278 17.76 10.09 10.80
N LYS A 279 18.34 9.65 11.93
CA LYS A 279 19.50 10.32 12.54
C LYS A 279 20.72 10.23 11.64
N GLU A 280 20.98 9.05 11.06
CA GLU A 280 22.06 8.85 10.09
C GLU A 280 21.86 9.71 8.84
N GLY A 281 20.66 9.67 8.24
CA GLY A 281 20.33 10.50 7.07
C GLY A 281 20.48 11.99 7.35
N SER A 282 20.05 12.46 8.51
CA SER A 282 20.22 13.85 8.95
C SER A 282 21.69 14.24 9.04
N ALA A 283 22.53 13.39 9.64
CA ALA A 283 23.97 13.62 9.74
C ALA A 283 24.63 13.65 8.35
N GLN A 284 24.25 12.73 7.46
CA GLN A 284 24.72 12.70 6.08
C GLN A 284 24.29 13.96 5.31
N ARG A 285 23.05 14.41 5.48
CA ARG A 285 22.58 15.66 4.85
C ARG A 285 23.41 16.86 5.31
N LYS A 286 23.66 17.01 6.62
CA LYS A 286 24.50 18.09 7.16
C LYS A 286 25.89 18.10 6.52
N MET A 287 26.49 16.94 6.25
CA MET A 287 27.77 16.85 5.53
C MET A 287 27.64 17.36 4.09
N HIS A 288 26.60 16.94 3.37
CA HIS A 288 26.36 17.41 2.00
C HIS A 288 26.10 18.92 1.94
N GLU A 289 25.46 19.49 2.96
CA GLU A 289 25.21 20.93 3.07
C GLU A 289 26.47 21.77 3.25
N LEU A 290 27.62 21.16 3.53
CA LEU A 290 28.89 21.89 3.61
C LEU A 290 29.39 22.35 2.24
N TYR A 291 29.11 21.62 1.15
CA TYR A 291 29.77 21.83 -0.16
C TYR A 291 28.78 22.25 -1.24
N ALA A 292 29.09 23.32 -1.98
CA ALA A 292 28.25 23.78 -3.08
C ALA A 292 27.94 22.68 -4.09
N TYR A 293 28.93 21.91 -4.53
CA TYR A 293 28.75 20.78 -5.44
C TYR A 293 27.76 19.74 -4.91
N SER A 294 27.85 19.38 -3.63
CA SER A 294 26.93 18.46 -2.99
C SER A 294 25.51 19.05 -2.94
N VAL A 295 25.36 20.31 -2.54
CA VAL A 295 24.05 21.00 -2.54
C VAL A 295 23.44 21.10 -3.94
N GLN A 296 24.24 21.30 -4.97
CA GLN A 296 23.78 21.29 -6.36
C GLN A 296 23.16 19.93 -6.72
N LYS A 297 23.78 18.81 -6.33
CA LYS A 297 23.19 17.47 -6.51
C LYS A 297 21.86 17.31 -5.77
N ILE A 298 21.74 17.85 -4.55
CA ILE A 298 20.47 17.85 -3.80
C ILE A 298 19.38 18.55 -4.61
N VAL A 299 19.67 19.76 -5.12
CA VAL A 299 18.72 20.53 -5.94
C VAL A 299 18.31 19.76 -7.20
N LEU A 300 19.25 19.09 -7.87
CA LEU A 300 18.95 18.28 -9.06
C LEU A 300 18.03 17.11 -8.73
N ASN A 301 18.32 16.37 -7.64
CA ASN A 301 17.48 15.25 -7.23
C ASN A 301 16.07 15.70 -6.84
N LEU A 302 15.94 16.81 -6.10
CA LEU A 302 14.63 17.36 -5.73
C LEU A 302 13.82 17.84 -6.95
N LYS A 303 14.49 18.33 -7.99
CA LYS A 303 13.83 18.67 -9.27
C LYS A 303 13.33 17.42 -10.00
N GLU A 304 14.07 16.31 -9.93
CA GLU A 304 13.59 15.03 -10.47
C GLU A 304 12.38 14.52 -9.67
N ASP A 305 12.43 14.59 -8.33
CA ASP A 305 11.27 14.27 -7.48
C ASP A 305 10.04 15.13 -7.85
N GLN A 306 10.25 16.43 -8.09
CA GLN A 306 9.20 17.36 -8.53
C GLN A 306 8.58 16.93 -9.87
N LYS A 307 9.42 16.51 -10.83
CA LYS A 307 8.97 16.00 -12.13
C LYS A 307 8.17 14.69 -12.00
N ILE A 308 8.64 13.77 -11.16
CA ILE A 308 7.94 12.52 -10.85
C ILE A 308 6.56 12.82 -10.24
N LEU A 309 6.50 13.72 -9.26
CA LEU A 309 5.24 14.14 -8.63
C LEU A 309 4.26 14.76 -9.63
N ALA A 310 4.74 15.59 -10.56
CA ALA A 310 3.90 16.12 -11.64
C ALA A 310 3.41 15.03 -12.62
N GLY A 311 4.22 13.98 -12.84
CA GLY A 311 3.80 12.78 -13.57
C GLY A 311 2.65 12.06 -12.86
N PHE A 312 2.81 11.78 -11.56
CA PHE A 312 1.76 11.14 -10.78
C PHE A 312 0.48 11.96 -10.71
N GLU A 313 0.57 13.28 -10.48
CA GLU A 313 -0.60 14.16 -10.39
C GLU A 313 -1.45 14.10 -11.66
N ARG A 314 -0.83 14.14 -12.85
CA ARG A 314 -1.54 14.00 -14.13
C ARG A 314 -2.20 12.63 -14.29
N ALA A 315 -1.60 11.58 -13.72
CA ALA A 315 -2.13 10.23 -13.82
C ALA A 315 -3.32 9.97 -12.88
N ILE A 316 -3.54 10.79 -11.83
CA ILE A 316 -4.59 10.56 -10.82
C ILE A 316 -5.99 10.48 -11.48
N SER A 317 -6.32 11.41 -12.37
CA SER A 317 -7.66 11.45 -13.01
C SER A 317 -7.93 10.28 -13.96
N GLY A 318 -6.88 9.63 -14.45
CA GLY A 318 -6.97 8.47 -15.34
C GLY A 318 -7.05 7.13 -14.60
N LEU A 319 -7.04 7.12 -13.26
CA LEU A 319 -7.08 5.89 -12.47
C LEU A 319 -8.45 5.22 -12.57
N LYS A 320 -8.54 4.21 -13.42
CA LYS A 320 -9.73 3.37 -13.59
C LYS A 320 -9.38 1.90 -13.52
N LEU A 321 -10.23 1.14 -12.84
CA LEU A 321 -10.21 -0.31 -12.81
C LEU A 321 -11.15 -0.85 -13.88
N THR A 322 -10.65 -1.77 -14.68
CA THR A 322 -11.45 -2.50 -15.65
C THR A 322 -12.54 -3.26 -14.91
N ARG A 323 -13.80 -3.07 -15.33
CA ARG A 323 -14.94 -3.73 -14.71
C ARG A 323 -15.01 -5.21 -15.18
N PRO A 324 -15.17 -6.16 -14.25
CA PRO A 324 -15.32 -7.59 -14.55
C PRO A 324 -16.74 -7.98 -14.94
#